data_AF-A0A820DJF3-F1
#
_entry.id   AF-A0A820DJF3-F1
#
_cell.length_a   1.000
_cell.length_b   1.000
_cell.length_c   1.000
_cell.angle_alpha   90.00
_cell.angle_beta   90.00
_cell.angle_gamma   90.00
#
_symmetry.space_group_name_H-M   'P 1'
#
loop_
_entity.id
_entity.type
_entity.pdbx_description
1 polymer ?
#
loop_
_entity_poly.entity_id
_entity_poly.type
_entity_poly.pdbx_seq_one_letter_code
_entity_poly.pdbx_strand_id
1 'polypeptide(L)'
;QEMYWTITEIIRETNLMQRSKIIKHFIKIAKCCKDMKNFNSMFAIISGLDHKTVQRLQATWERVPDKYKKIFEELKLLLDISRNMSVYRNLLRNDLIAPPIIPMFPVCMKDLTFIHLGNQTQDNNLINFEKLRMISKEIRYIVNMSSSPYDISNMFDSPTSHSQIFAGFGHQPTTDSFATIRKHQTGMRLSIVANAKRIYDEALMVKKVKTYLNNAEIIEDEDRLFELANQCEPGKEIKF
;
A
#
# COMPACT_ATOMS: atom_id res chain seq x y z
N GLN A 1 -2.88 3.37 -12.54
CA GLN A 1 -3.38 4.44 -11.66
C GLN A 1 -2.63 4.57 -10.32
N GLU A 2 -2.81 3.72 -9.29
CA GLU A 2 -2.16 3.93 -7.96
C GLU A 2 -0.61 4.02 -7.99
N MET A 3 0.03 3.25 -8.88
CA MET A 3 1.47 3.31 -9.12
C MET A 3 1.90 4.70 -9.62
N TYR A 4 1.23 5.20 -10.66
CA TYR A 4 1.50 6.53 -11.22
C TYR A 4 1.10 7.66 -10.27
N TRP A 5 0.07 7.48 -9.42
CA TRP A 5 -0.24 8.41 -8.34
C TRP A 5 0.96 8.55 -7.38
N THR A 6 1.54 7.44 -6.95
CA THR A 6 2.74 7.44 -6.09
C THR A 6 3.88 8.22 -6.72
N ILE A 7 4.18 7.96 -7.99
CA ILE A 7 5.24 8.64 -8.73
C ILE A 7 4.93 10.14 -8.83
N THR A 8 3.72 10.49 -9.27
CA THR A 8 3.25 11.86 -9.52
C THR A 8 3.37 12.73 -8.26
N GLU A 9 2.91 12.24 -7.12
CA GLU A 9 2.99 12.98 -5.85
C GLU A 9 4.44 13.27 -5.42
N ILE A 10 5.35 12.32 -5.67
CA ILE A 10 6.77 12.50 -5.34
C ILE A 10 7.41 13.53 -6.27
N ILE A 11 7.18 13.43 -7.59
CA ILE A 11 7.87 14.29 -8.56
C ILE A 11 7.30 15.71 -8.65
N ARG A 12 6.05 15.94 -8.22
CA ARG A 12 5.46 17.29 -8.14
C ARG A 12 6.03 18.11 -6.97
N GLU A 13 6.57 17.47 -5.95
CA GLU A 13 7.17 18.15 -4.81
C GLU A 13 8.61 18.56 -5.09
N THR A 14 8.84 19.85 -5.29
CA THR A 14 10.16 20.39 -5.63
C THR A 14 11.09 20.46 -4.42
N ASN A 15 10.54 20.60 -3.20
CA ASN A 15 11.35 20.70 -1.99
C ASN A 15 11.89 19.33 -1.58
N LEU A 16 13.22 19.18 -1.58
CA LEU A 16 13.94 17.95 -1.22
C LEU A 16 13.47 17.32 0.10
N MET A 17 13.28 18.13 1.15
CA MET A 17 12.93 17.64 2.48
C MET A 17 11.45 17.23 2.57
N GLN A 18 10.56 17.90 1.86
CA GLN A 18 9.15 17.48 1.81
C GLN A 18 9.01 16.23 0.95
N ARG A 19 9.72 16.16 -0.17
CA ARG A 19 9.75 14.97 -1.05
C ARG A 19 10.20 13.71 -0.33
N SER A 20 11.23 13.80 0.53
CA SER A 20 11.66 12.66 1.35
C SER A 20 10.62 12.24 2.39
N LYS A 21 9.84 13.19 2.94
CA LYS A 21 8.71 12.88 3.82
C LYS A 21 7.57 12.21 3.07
N ILE A 22 7.31 12.59 1.81
CA ILE A 22 6.32 11.94 0.94
C ILE A 22 6.73 10.48 0.68
N ILE A 23 7.99 10.22 0.29
CA ILE A 23 8.50 8.84 0.13
C ILE A 23 8.31 8.03 1.42
N LYS A 24 8.74 8.59 2.56
CA LYS A 24 8.53 7.96 3.89
C LYS A 24 7.05 7.65 4.15
N HIS A 25 6.15 8.55 3.76
CA HIS A 25 4.72 8.38 3.94
C HIS A 25 4.18 7.25 3.06
N PHE A 26 4.55 7.17 1.79
CA PHE A 26 4.17 6.07 0.91
C PHE A 26 4.66 4.71 1.41
N ILE A 27 5.87 4.62 1.97
CA ILE A 27 6.37 3.38 2.60
C ILE A 27 5.45 2.96 3.77
N LYS A 28 4.98 3.92 4.58
CA LYS A 28 4.02 3.65 5.66
C LYS A 28 2.67 3.18 5.13
N ILE A 29 2.17 3.81 4.06
CA ILE A 29 0.91 3.40 3.42
C ILE A 29 1.06 1.98 2.87
N ALA A 30 2.13 1.66 2.16
CA ALA A 30 2.36 0.32 1.63
C ALA A 30 2.44 -0.73 2.75
N LYS A 31 3.10 -0.42 3.87
CA LYS A 31 3.11 -1.29 5.05
C LYS A 31 1.70 -1.49 5.62
N CYS A 32 0.91 -0.41 5.75
CA CYS A 32 -0.50 -0.50 6.15
C CYS A 32 -1.30 -1.40 5.20
N CYS A 33 -1.12 -1.24 3.89
CA CYS A 33 -1.77 -2.09 2.89
C CYS A 33 -1.40 -3.57 3.10
N LYS A 34 -0.12 -3.88 3.34
CA LYS A 34 0.32 -5.26 3.68
C LYS A 34 -0.36 -5.79 4.92
N ASP A 35 -0.37 -5.00 6.00
CA ASP A 35 -0.91 -5.42 7.29
C ASP A 35 -2.44 -5.63 7.20
N MET A 36 -3.12 -4.88 6.32
CA MET A 36 -4.52 -5.06 5.95
C MET A 36 -4.76 -6.16 4.90
N LYS A 37 -3.74 -6.91 4.49
CA LYS A 37 -3.84 -7.91 3.41
C LYS A 37 -4.38 -7.32 2.08
N ASN A 38 -4.21 -6.02 1.88
CA ASN A 38 -4.41 -5.36 0.59
C ASN A 38 -3.08 -5.38 -0.19
N PHE A 39 -2.80 -6.53 -0.81
CA PHE A 39 -1.57 -6.73 -1.54
C PHE A 39 -1.56 -6.00 -2.89
N ASN A 40 -2.72 -5.69 -3.47
CA ASN A 40 -2.81 -4.94 -4.72
C ASN A 40 -2.28 -3.51 -4.56
N SER A 41 -2.78 -2.78 -3.57
CA SER A 41 -2.31 -1.39 -3.36
C SER A 41 -0.89 -1.33 -2.81
N MET A 42 -0.50 -2.30 -1.97
CA MET A 42 0.91 -2.47 -1.59
C MET A 42 1.80 -2.63 -2.83
N PHE A 43 1.44 -3.55 -3.74
CA PHE A 43 2.17 -3.77 -4.98
C PHE A 43 2.29 -2.47 -5.78
N ALA A 44 1.18 -1.77 -6.02
CA ALA A 44 1.17 -0.55 -6.82
C ALA A 44 2.06 0.56 -6.23
N ILE A 45 1.99 0.79 -4.92
CA ILE A 45 2.81 1.81 -4.25
C ILE A 45 4.30 1.43 -4.29
N ILE A 46 4.65 0.17 -4.00
CA ILE A 46 6.04 -0.28 -4.03
C ILE A 46 6.59 -0.21 -5.45
N SER A 47 5.83 -0.61 -6.47
CA SER A 47 6.23 -0.44 -7.87
C SER A 47 6.41 1.03 -8.25
N GLY A 48 5.60 1.94 -7.72
CA GLY A 48 5.76 3.38 -7.95
C GLY A 48 7.04 3.93 -7.30
N LEU A 49 7.34 3.50 -6.09
CA LEU A 49 8.59 3.84 -5.40
C LEU A 49 9.82 3.24 -6.09
N ASP A 50 9.73 2.03 -6.63
CA ASP A 50 10.80 1.33 -7.34
C ASP A 50 10.92 1.74 -8.82
N HIS A 51 10.04 2.61 -9.30
CA HIS A 51 10.06 3.10 -10.66
C HIS A 51 11.33 3.95 -10.92
N LYS A 52 11.90 3.83 -12.13
CA LYS A 52 13.14 4.54 -12.55
C LYS A 52 13.12 6.04 -12.24
N THR A 53 11.97 6.69 -12.43
CA THR A 53 11.75 8.12 -12.16
C THR A 53 11.95 8.49 -10.70
N VAL A 54 11.56 7.63 -9.77
CA VAL A 54 11.69 7.87 -8.32
C VAL A 54 13.05 7.38 -7.83
N GLN A 55 13.53 6.23 -8.30
CA GLN A 55 14.82 5.66 -7.91
C GLN A 55 16.03 6.53 -8.30
N ARG A 56 15.93 7.34 -9.36
CA ARG A 56 16.98 8.29 -9.72
C ARG A 56 17.16 9.45 -8.74
N LEU A 57 16.20 9.73 -7.85
CA LEU A 57 16.20 10.84 -6.90
C LEU A 57 17.10 10.55 -5.68
N GLN A 58 18.39 10.31 -5.94
CA GLN A 58 19.36 9.83 -4.94
C GLN A 58 19.46 10.77 -3.73
N ALA A 59 19.47 12.09 -3.95
CA ALA A 59 19.56 13.05 -2.84
C ALA A 59 18.29 12.99 -1.97
N THR A 60 17.12 12.74 -2.56
CA THR A 60 15.89 12.50 -1.79
C THR A 60 15.98 11.23 -0.98
N TRP A 61 16.42 10.12 -1.58
CA TRP A 61 16.55 8.83 -0.91
C TRP A 61 17.54 8.89 0.26
N GLU A 62 18.65 9.63 0.13
CA GLU A 62 19.58 9.88 1.24
C GLU A 62 18.89 10.53 2.45
N ARG A 63 17.89 11.40 2.23
CA ARG A 63 17.13 12.05 3.31
C ARG A 63 16.03 11.18 3.91
N VAL A 64 15.71 10.03 3.31
CA VAL A 64 14.75 9.07 3.89
C VAL A 64 15.45 8.33 5.05
N PRO A 65 14.88 8.29 6.27
CA PRO A 65 15.52 7.59 7.38
C PRO A 65 15.65 6.08 7.11
N ASP A 66 16.80 5.49 7.48
CA ASP A 66 17.14 4.10 7.12
C ASP A 66 16.16 3.05 7.63
N LYS A 67 15.47 3.32 8.75
CA LYS A 67 14.37 2.48 9.23
C LYS A 67 13.32 2.24 8.14
N TYR A 68 12.96 3.27 7.38
CA TYR A 68 11.95 3.16 6.33
C TYR A 68 12.51 2.54 5.05
N LYS A 69 13.78 2.76 4.73
CA LYS A 69 14.45 2.04 3.64
C LYS A 69 14.44 0.53 3.89
N LYS A 70 14.71 0.08 5.12
CA LYS A 70 14.61 -1.33 5.50
C LYS A 70 13.20 -1.89 5.30
N ILE A 71 12.17 -1.16 5.75
CA ILE A 71 10.77 -1.55 5.53
C ILE A 71 10.47 -1.64 4.03
N PHE A 72 10.95 -0.69 3.23
CA PHE A 72 10.78 -0.72 1.78
C PHE A 72 11.38 -1.98 1.14
N GLU A 73 12.62 -2.33 1.50
CA GLU A 73 13.27 -3.56 1.03
C GLU A 73 12.53 -4.82 1.49
N GLU A 74 12.06 -4.89 2.74
CA GLU A 74 11.25 -5.99 3.24
C GLU A 74 9.95 -6.17 2.44
N LEU A 75 9.29 -5.07 2.08
CA LEU A 75 8.08 -5.10 1.25
C LEU A 75 8.41 -5.54 -0.19
N LYS A 76 9.54 -5.10 -0.76
CA LYS A 76 9.99 -5.52 -2.09
C LYS A 76 10.21 -7.02 -2.23
N LEU A 77 10.62 -7.72 -1.16
CA LEU A 77 10.77 -9.18 -1.18
C LEU A 77 9.47 -9.91 -1.55
N LEU A 78 8.30 -9.32 -1.28
CA LEU A 78 7.01 -9.89 -1.70
C LEU A 78 6.75 -9.73 -3.20
N LEU A 79 7.46 -8.84 -3.87
CA LEU A 79 7.33 -8.58 -5.30
C LEU A 79 8.37 -9.36 -6.13
N ASP A 80 9.27 -10.10 -5.48
CA ASP A 80 10.29 -10.90 -6.17
C ASP A 80 9.64 -11.92 -7.13
N ILE A 81 9.98 -11.79 -8.42
CA ILE A 81 9.46 -12.64 -9.50
C ILE A 81 10.06 -14.05 -9.50
N SER A 82 11.13 -14.28 -8.74
CA SER A 82 11.84 -15.54 -8.65
C SER A 82 10.94 -16.70 -8.25
N ARG A 83 11.12 -17.84 -8.91
CA ARG A 83 10.33 -19.07 -8.70
C ARG A 83 8.82 -18.81 -8.74
N ASN A 84 8.38 -18.02 -9.73
CA ASN A 84 6.98 -17.62 -9.93
C ASN A 84 6.37 -16.95 -8.67
N MET A 85 7.08 -15.95 -8.13
CA MET A 85 6.66 -15.21 -6.94
C MET A 85 6.44 -16.09 -5.70
N SER A 86 7.39 -17.01 -5.47
CA SER A 86 7.28 -18.00 -4.41
C SER A 86 7.06 -17.41 -3.01
N VAL A 87 7.65 -16.25 -2.71
CA VAL A 87 7.52 -15.58 -1.40
C VAL A 87 6.08 -15.14 -1.17
N TYR A 88 5.48 -14.42 -2.12
CA TYR A 88 4.08 -14.01 -2.07
C TYR A 88 3.13 -15.21 -2.02
N ARG A 89 3.37 -16.24 -2.84
CA ARG A 89 2.52 -17.44 -2.86
C ARG A 89 2.61 -18.24 -1.56
N ASN A 90 3.79 -18.35 -0.96
CA ASN A 90 3.97 -18.97 0.35
C ASN A 90 3.23 -18.20 1.44
N LEU A 91 3.27 -16.87 1.40
CA LEU A 91 2.53 -16.02 2.32
C LEU A 91 1.03 -16.33 2.26
N LEU A 92 0.44 -16.40 1.06
CA LEU A 92 -0.99 -16.70 0.88
C LEU A 92 -1.39 -18.14 1.24
N ARG A 93 -0.42 -19.06 1.34
CA ARG A 93 -0.67 -20.44 1.79
C ARG A 93 -0.60 -20.61 3.30
N ASN A 94 -0.19 -19.58 4.03
CA ASN A 94 -0.17 -19.62 5.48
C ASN A 94 -1.60 -19.56 6.02
N ASP A 95 -2.02 -20.54 6.83
CA ASP A 95 -3.37 -20.63 7.39
C ASP A 95 -3.75 -19.44 8.28
N LEU A 96 -2.76 -18.71 8.80
CA LEU A 96 -2.97 -17.46 9.54
C LEU A 96 -3.42 -16.30 8.63
N ILE A 97 -3.25 -16.42 7.32
CA ILE A 97 -3.68 -15.44 6.31
C ILE A 97 -4.99 -15.90 5.71
N ALA A 98 -6.06 -15.63 6.47
CA ALA A 98 -7.43 -15.84 6.04
C ALA A 98 -8.02 -14.58 5.38
N PRO A 99 -9.12 -14.71 4.61
CA PRO A 99 -9.93 -13.58 4.14
C PRO A 99 -10.32 -12.60 5.28
N PRO A 100 -10.54 -11.30 5.00
CA PRO A 100 -10.49 -10.62 3.70
C PRO A 100 -9.05 -10.42 3.19
N ILE A 101 -8.84 -10.60 1.89
CA ILE A 101 -7.58 -10.38 1.17
C ILE A 101 -7.90 -9.72 -0.17
N ILE A 102 -7.17 -8.67 -0.53
CA ILE A 102 -7.13 -8.14 -1.91
C ILE A 102 -5.83 -8.64 -2.55
N PRO A 103 -5.90 -9.61 -3.48
CA PRO A 103 -4.72 -10.20 -4.09
C PRO A 103 -4.03 -9.23 -5.06
N MET A 104 -2.77 -9.49 -5.40
CA MET A 104 -2.10 -8.76 -6.48
C MET A 104 -2.75 -9.13 -7.82
N PHE A 105 -3.59 -8.25 -8.36
CA PHE A 105 -4.29 -8.53 -9.62
C PHE A 105 -3.37 -8.84 -10.80
N PRO A 106 -2.18 -8.23 -10.95
CA PRO A 106 -1.25 -8.62 -12.01
C PRO A 106 -0.86 -10.11 -11.96
N VAL A 107 -0.75 -10.70 -10.76
CA VAL A 107 -0.43 -12.12 -10.59
C VAL A 107 -1.62 -12.99 -10.99
N CYS A 108 -2.82 -12.65 -10.52
CA CYS A 108 -4.05 -13.35 -10.88
C CYS A 108 -4.32 -13.31 -12.39
N MET A 109 -4.16 -12.14 -13.01
CA MET A 109 -4.32 -11.97 -14.47
C MET A 109 -3.28 -12.76 -15.23
N LYS A 110 -2.02 -12.74 -14.78
CA LYS A 110 -0.95 -13.55 -15.37
C LYS A 110 -1.33 -15.03 -15.34
N ASP A 111 -1.70 -15.57 -14.18
CA ASP A 111 -2.03 -16.99 -14.03
C ASP A 111 -3.21 -17.40 -14.93
N LEU A 112 -4.29 -16.61 -14.97
CA LEU A 112 -5.41 -16.84 -15.88
C LEU A 112 -5.00 -16.78 -17.36
N THR A 113 -4.12 -15.83 -17.73
CA THR A 113 -3.61 -15.69 -19.10
C THR A 113 -2.80 -16.92 -19.50
N PHE A 114 -1.91 -17.41 -18.62
CA PHE A 114 -1.13 -18.61 -18.90
C PHE A 114 -2.01 -19.86 -19.04
N ILE A 115 -3.04 -20.01 -18.20
CA ILE A 115 -4.01 -21.10 -18.36
C ILE A 115 -4.74 -20.97 -19.70
N HIS A 116 -5.16 -19.76 -20.07
CA HIS A 116 -5.91 -19.52 -21.29
C HIS A 116 -5.10 -19.80 -22.55
N LEU A 117 -3.87 -19.31 -22.62
CA LEU A 117 -2.99 -19.45 -23.78
C LEU A 117 -2.30 -20.82 -23.86
N GLY A 118 -2.03 -21.44 -22.70
CA GLY A 118 -1.36 -22.74 -22.63
C GLY A 118 -2.26 -23.95 -22.88
N ASN A 119 -3.59 -23.76 -22.94
CA ASN A 119 -4.55 -24.84 -23.12
C ASN A 119 -5.53 -24.49 -24.25
N GLN A 120 -5.72 -25.38 -25.21
CA GLN A 120 -6.71 -25.20 -26.28
C GLN A 120 -8.13 -25.24 -25.71
N THR A 121 -9.02 -24.38 -26.22
CA THR A 121 -10.43 -24.34 -25.78
C THR A 121 -11.22 -25.54 -26.29
N GLN A 122 -10.87 -26.03 -27.47
CA GLN A 122 -11.45 -27.22 -28.08
C GLN A 122 -10.33 -28.14 -28.57
N ASP A 123 -10.57 -29.43 -28.48
CA ASP A 123 -9.72 -30.47 -29.06
C ASP A 123 -10.62 -31.43 -29.84
N ASN A 124 -10.32 -31.67 -31.11
CA ASN A 124 -11.15 -32.49 -32.02
C ASN A 124 -12.65 -32.14 -32.01
N ASN A 125 -12.99 -30.84 -32.08
CA ASN A 125 -14.36 -30.31 -31.98
C ASN A 125 -15.10 -30.59 -30.65
N LEU A 126 -14.41 -31.09 -29.62
CA LEU A 126 -14.94 -31.27 -28.27
C LEU A 126 -14.43 -30.16 -27.35
N ILE A 127 -15.25 -29.76 -26.38
CA ILE A 127 -14.87 -28.75 -25.38
C ILE A 127 -13.80 -29.34 -24.46
N ASN A 128 -12.69 -28.61 -24.28
CA ASN A 128 -11.67 -28.97 -23.30
C ASN A 128 -12.12 -28.60 -21.89
N PHE A 129 -12.77 -29.54 -21.20
CA PHE A 129 -13.20 -29.36 -19.82
C PHE A 129 -12.03 -29.23 -18.83
N GLU A 130 -10.84 -29.71 -19.17
CA GLU A 130 -9.68 -29.56 -18.30
C GLU A 130 -9.24 -28.10 -18.20
N LYS A 131 -9.20 -27.39 -19.34
CA LYS A 131 -9.00 -25.93 -19.37
C LYS A 131 -10.05 -25.21 -18.50
N LEU A 132 -11.32 -25.58 -18.63
CA LEU A 132 -12.40 -24.99 -17.84
C LEU A 132 -12.22 -25.24 -16.34
N ARG A 133 -11.81 -26.45 -15.94
CA ARG A 133 -11.52 -26.77 -14.53
C ARG A 133 -10.35 -25.96 -13.98
N MET A 134 -9.28 -25.78 -14.75
CA MET A 134 -8.13 -24.97 -14.36
C MET A 134 -8.53 -23.50 -14.13
N ILE A 135 -9.24 -22.89 -15.09
CA ILE A 135 -9.75 -21.51 -14.95
C ILE A 135 -10.68 -21.40 -13.74
N SER A 136 -11.62 -22.34 -13.61
CA SER A 136 -12.59 -22.36 -12.51
C SER A 136 -11.91 -22.49 -11.14
N LYS A 137 -10.83 -23.27 -11.04
CA LYS A 137 -10.03 -23.39 -9.81
C LYS A 137 -9.38 -22.06 -9.44
N GLU A 138 -8.79 -21.35 -10.41
CA GLU A 138 -8.16 -20.06 -10.16
C GLU A 138 -9.18 -18.99 -9.75
N ILE A 139 -10.33 -18.93 -10.43
CA ILE A 139 -11.42 -18.01 -10.07
C ILE A 139 -11.93 -18.29 -8.65
N ARG A 140 -12.18 -19.56 -8.30
CA ARG A 140 -12.60 -19.93 -6.94
C ARG A 140 -11.58 -19.51 -5.88
N TYR A 141 -10.29 -19.65 -6.17
CA TYR A 141 -9.23 -19.22 -5.26
C TYR A 141 -9.27 -17.69 -5.02
N ILE A 142 -9.44 -16.90 -6.07
CA ILE A 142 -9.58 -15.43 -5.99
C ILE A 142 -10.85 -15.01 -5.23
N VAL A 143 -11.99 -15.65 -5.52
CA VAL A 143 -13.25 -15.40 -4.81
C VAL A 143 -13.12 -15.75 -3.34
N ASN A 144 -12.45 -16.86 -3.00
CA ASN A 144 -12.23 -17.26 -1.61
C ASN A 144 -11.43 -16.21 -0.84
N MET A 145 -10.41 -15.58 -1.46
CA MET A 145 -9.64 -14.49 -0.84
C MET A 145 -10.51 -13.30 -0.42
N SER A 146 -11.63 -13.05 -1.12
CA SER A 146 -12.58 -11.97 -0.84
C SER A 146 -13.89 -12.43 -0.18
N SER A 147 -13.91 -13.63 0.40
CA SER A 147 -15.12 -14.26 0.95
C SER A 147 -15.64 -13.65 2.27
N SER A 148 -14.87 -12.75 2.89
CA SER A 148 -15.24 -12.04 4.11
C SER A 148 -15.12 -10.53 3.88
N PRO A 149 -15.99 -9.69 4.49
CA PRO A 149 -15.85 -8.24 4.41
C PRO A 149 -14.68 -7.74 5.27
N TYR A 150 -14.18 -6.55 4.93
CA TYR A 150 -13.27 -5.80 5.80
C TYR A 150 -14.03 -5.22 6.99
N ASP A 151 -13.63 -5.61 8.20
CA ASP A 151 -14.10 -4.97 9.44
C ASP A 151 -13.26 -3.72 9.72
N ILE A 152 -13.70 -2.60 9.18
CA ILE A 152 -13.01 -1.30 9.26
C ILE A 152 -12.77 -0.86 10.72
N SER A 153 -13.66 -1.25 11.64
CA SER A 153 -13.58 -0.83 13.04
C SER A 153 -12.41 -1.48 13.77
N ASN A 154 -12.19 -2.77 13.56
CA ASN A 154 -11.14 -3.53 14.24
C ASN A 154 -9.86 -3.66 13.39
N MET A 155 -9.90 -3.25 12.12
CA MET A 155 -8.77 -3.35 11.18
C MET A 155 -7.50 -2.62 11.67
N PHE A 156 -7.66 -1.59 12.49
CA PHE A 156 -6.57 -0.74 12.98
C PHE A 156 -6.16 -1.03 14.43
N ASP A 157 -6.87 -1.92 15.14
CA ASP A 157 -6.67 -2.22 16.56
C ASP A 157 -5.58 -3.27 16.83
N SER A 158 -4.96 -3.82 15.78
CA SER A 158 -3.83 -4.73 15.95
C SER A 158 -2.65 -4.00 16.61
N PRO A 159 -2.09 -4.53 17.73
CA PRO A 159 -1.11 -3.84 18.58
C PRO A 159 0.22 -3.53 17.89
N THR A 160 0.43 -3.92 16.63
CA THR A 160 1.70 -3.79 15.92
C THR A 160 1.80 -2.65 14.90
N SER A 161 0.72 -1.96 14.49
CA SER A 161 0.81 -1.23 13.20
C SER A 161 0.32 0.22 13.08
N HIS A 162 -0.64 0.75 13.84
CA HIS A 162 -1.16 2.10 13.51
C HIS A 162 -0.81 3.22 14.50
N SER A 163 -0.96 2.99 15.81
CA SER A 163 -0.76 4.04 16.82
C SER A 163 0.69 4.56 16.86
N GLN A 164 1.68 3.69 16.75
CA GLN A 164 3.10 4.10 16.75
C GLN A 164 3.58 4.72 15.43
N ILE A 165 2.98 4.36 14.30
CA ILE A 165 3.41 4.84 12.97
C ILE A 165 2.93 6.28 12.71
N PHE A 166 1.76 6.66 13.22
CA PHE A 166 1.16 8.00 13.00
C PHE A 166 1.29 8.97 14.18
N ALA A 167 1.65 8.51 15.39
CA ALA A 167 1.83 9.38 16.57
C ALA A 167 2.89 10.49 16.41
N GLY A 168 3.81 10.38 15.44
CA GLY A 168 4.87 11.37 15.21
C GLY A 168 4.46 12.67 14.52
N PHE A 169 3.16 12.96 14.37
CA PHE A 169 2.65 14.20 13.76
C PHE A 169 2.04 15.21 14.75
N GLY A 170 1.97 14.88 16.04
CA GLY A 170 1.54 15.81 17.09
C GLY A 170 2.73 16.56 17.69
N HIS A 171 2.65 17.89 17.78
CA HIS A 171 3.56 18.70 18.59
C HIS A 171 3.58 18.17 20.03
N GLN A 172 4.76 17.92 20.60
CA GLN A 172 4.93 17.66 22.03
C GLN A 172 4.61 18.94 22.82
N PRO A 173 3.68 18.93 23.78
CA PRO A 173 3.78 19.81 24.93
C PRO A 173 4.64 19.11 25.98
N THR A 174 5.74 19.75 26.35
CA THR A 174 6.54 19.43 27.53
C THR A 174 5.77 19.85 28.78
N THR A 175 5.29 18.91 29.60
CA THR A 175 5.00 19.19 31.03
C THR A 175 5.04 17.91 31.86
N ASP A 176 5.60 18.07 33.05
CA ASP A 176 6.09 17.07 34.00
C ASP A 176 5.07 16.08 34.57
N SER A 177 5.64 14.93 34.97
CA SER A 177 5.04 13.90 35.80
C SER A 177 4.61 14.42 37.17
N PHE A 178 3.31 14.38 37.47
CA PHE A 178 2.82 14.23 38.83
C PHE A 178 1.63 13.25 38.86
N ALA A 179 1.72 12.24 39.72
CA ALA A 179 0.68 11.26 39.96
C ALA A 179 -0.42 11.87 40.84
N THR A 180 -1.69 11.79 40.42
CA THR A 180 -2.84 12.14 41.27
C THR A 180 -3.91 11.05 41.17
N ILE A 181 -4.34 10.60 42.34
CA ILE A 181 -5.29 9.52 42.61
C ILE A 181 -6.65 9.80 41.93
N ARG A 182 -7.14 8.89 41.09
CA ARG A 182 -8.47 8.98 40.45
C ARG A 182 -9.56 8.58 41.45
N LYS A 183 -10.42 9.54 41.83
CA LYS A 183 -11.74 9.27 42.41
C LYS A 183 -12.66 8.66 41.35
N HIS A 184 -13.28 7.54 41.70
CA HIS A 184 -14.35 6.89 40.95
C HIS A 184 -15.62 7.77 40.96
N GLN A 185 -16.40 7.66 39.87
CA GLN A 185 -17.75 8.23 39.62
C GLN A 185 -17.81 9.59 38.90
N THR A 186 -17.75 9.56 37.56
CA THR A 186 -18.59 10.30 36.56
C THR A 186 -18.06 10.06 35.12
N GLY A 187 -17.78 8.80 34.75
CA GLY A 187 -17.02 8.47 33.52
C GLY A 187 -17.83 8.23 32.23
N MET A 188 -19.14 7.98 32.29
CA MET A 188 -19.89 7.51 31.11
C MET A 188 -20.33 8.60 30.14
N ARG A 189 -20.70 9.81 30.59
CA ARG A 189 -21.16 10.87 29.67
C ARG A 189 -20.01 11.53 28.88
N LEU A 190 -18.86 11.71 29.52
CA LEU A 190 -17.65 12.27 28.88
C LEU A 190 -17.03 11.29 27.86
N SER A 191 -17.09 9.98 28.12
CA SER A 191 -16.57 8.97 27.17
C SER A 191 -17.40 8.87 25.89
N ILE A 192 -18.72 9.02 25.98
CA ILE A 192 -19.61 9.00 24.80
C ILE A 192 -19.36 10.23 23.91
N VAL A 193 -19.20 11.42 24.49
CA VAL A 193 -18.91 12.66 23.73
C VAL A 193 -17.50 12.61 23.12
N ALA A 194 -16.51 12.11 23.85
CA ALA A 194 -15.17 11.91 23.30
C ALA A 194 -15.16 10.89 22.16
N ASN A 195 -15.97 9.83 22.25
CA ASN A 195 -16.15 8.85 21.19
C ASN A 195 -16.90 9.43 19.98
N ALA A 196 -17.93 10.24 20.21
CA ALA A 196 -18.69 10.91 19.14
C ALA A 196 -17.83 11.92 18.36
N LYS A 197 -17.00 12.70 19.07
CA LYS A 197 -16.03 13.60 18.43
C LYS A 197 -15.03 12.83 17.57
N ARG A 198 -14.47 11.73 18.10
CA ARG A 198 -13.54 10.87 17.35
C ARG A 198 -14.18 10.32 16.07
N ILE A 199 -15.40 9.78 16.17
CA ILE A 199 -16.14 9.26 15.02
C ILE A 199 -16.38 10.34 13.97
N TYR A 200 -16.76 11.55 14.40
CA TYR A 200 -16.95 12.68 13.49
C TYR A 200 -15.65 13.09 12.80
N ASP A 201 -14.56 13.21 13.56
CA ASP A 201 -13.24 13.58 13.03
C ASP A 201 -12.73 12.52 12.03
N GLU A 202 -12.91 11.23 12.32
CA GLU A 202 -12.60 10.12 11.41
C GLU A 202 -13.44 10.19 10.12
N ALA A 203 -14.76 10.38 10.24
CA ALA A 203 -15.64 10.52 9.08
C ALA A 203 -15.27 11.72 8.20
N LEU A 204 -14.90 12.84 8.82
CA LEU A 204 -14.43 14.03 8.11
C LEU A 204 -13.09 13.76 7.40
N MET A 205 -12.16 13.05 8.03
CA MET A 205 -10.89 12.65 7.41
C MET A 205 -11.13 11.71 6.22
N VAL A 206 -12.00 10.72 6.36
CA VAL A 206 -12.38 9.82 5.25
C VAL A 206 -12.94 10.61 4.09
N LYS A 207 -13.82 11.59 4.35
CA LYS A 207 -14.38 12.46 3.29
C LYS A 207 -13.28 13.25 2.59
N LYS A 208 -12.36 13.89 3.35
CA LYS A 208 -11.24 14.65 2.78
C LYS A 208 -10.34 13.78 1.91
N VAL A 209 -9.96 12.60 2.40
CA VAL A 209 -9.11 11.65 1.65
C VAL A 209 -9.80 11.20 0.36
N LYS A 210 -11.09 10.82 0.42
CA LYS A 210 -11.85 10.44 -0.78
C LYS A 210 -11.94 11.58 -1.79
N THR A 211 -12.24 12.80 -1.34
CA THR A 211 -12.28 13.98 -2.21
C THR A 211 -10.92 14.24 -2.86
N TYR A 212 -9.82 14.10 -2.12
CA TYR A 212 -8.48 14.25 -2.67
C TYR A 212 -8.19 13.18 -3.74
N LEU A 213 -8.38 11.90 -3.42
CA LEU A 213 -8.09 10.81 -4.36
C LEU A 213 -8.92 10.89 -5.64
N ASN A 214 -10.18 11.31 -5.55
CA ASN A 214 -11.06 11.46 -6.71
C ASN A 214 -10.65 12.62 -7.64
N ASN A 215 -9.95 13.62 -7.12
CA ASN A 215 -9.53 14.81 -7.87
C ASN A 215 -8.01 14.82 -8.14
N ALA A 216 -7.30 13.75 -7.79
CA ALA A 216 -5.86 13.66 -8.00
C ALA A 216 -5.55 13.58 -9.50
N GLU A 217 -4.83 14.58 -10.01
CA GLU A 217 -4.31 14.57 -11.39
C GLU A 217 -3.08 13.68 -11.45
N ILE A 218 -3.21 12.52 -12.09
CA ILE A 218 -2.14 11.52 -12.21
C ILE A 218 -1.46 11.66 -13.56
N ILE A 219 -0.13 11.72 -13.54
CA ILE A 219 0.70 11.76 -14.75
C ILE A 219 1.12 10.32 -15.07
N GLU A 220 0.66 9.80 -16.20
CA GLU A 220 1.04 8.45 -16.69
C GLU A 220 2.08 8.50 -17.83
N ASP A 221 2.31 9.68 -18.42
CA ASP A 221 3.30 9.91 -19.46
C ASP A 221 4.73 9.82 -18.90
N GLU A 222 5.47 8.77 -19.29
CA GLU A 222 6.81 8.50 -18.78
C GLU A 222 7.84 9.59 -19.12
N ASP A 223 7.74 10.21 -20.29
CA ASP A 223 8.68 11.25 -20.72
C ASP A 223 8.47 12.49 -19.86
N ARG A 224 7.22 12.89 -19.65
CA ARG A 224 6.87 13.99 -18.75
C ARG A 224 7.29 13.71 -17.31
N LEU A 225 7.09 12.49 -16.82
CA LEU A 225 7.54 12.07 -15.49
C LEU A 225 9.07 12.20 -15.37
N PHE A 226 9.81 11.80 -16.40
CA PHE A 226 11.26 11.89 -16.44
C PHE A 226 11.77 13.33 -16.47
N GLU A 227 11.16 14.20 -17.28
CA GLU A 227 11.46 15.64 -17.31
C GLU A 227 11.28 16.29 -15.94
N LEU A 228 10.16 16.05 -15.27
CA LEU A 228 9.88 16.60 -13.93
C LEU A 228 10.86 16.05 -12.89
N ALA A 229 11.26 14.79 -12.99
CA ALA A 229 12.29 14.25 -12.12
C ALA A 229 13.65 14.91 -12.34
N ASN A 230 14.03 15.22 -13.59
CA ASN A 230 15.24 15.98 -13.89
C ASN A 230 15.19 17.41 -13.33
N GLN A 231 14.02 18.04 -13.29
CA GLN A 231 13.85 19.35 -12.66
C GLN A 231 14.00 19.27 -11.13
N CYS A 232 13.51 18.20 -10.52
CA CYS A 232 13.65 17.96 -9.08
C CYS A 232 15.10 17.65 -8.66
N GLU A 233 15.78 16.82 -9.43
CA GLU A 233 17.19 16.46 -9.25
C GLU A 233 17.85 16.30 -10.63
N PRO A 234 18.55 17.34 -11.12
CA PRO A 234 19.28 17.24 -12.37
C PRO A 234 20.38 16.18 -12.18
N GLY A 235 20.43 15.23 -13.12
CA GLY A 235 21.49 14.23 -13.10
C GLY A 235 22.85 14.92 -13.16
N LYS A 236 23.87 14.34 -12.51
CA LYS A 236 25.24 14.71 -12.86
C LYS A 236 25.40 14.41 -14.34
N GLU A 237 25.66 15.42 -15.17
CA GLU A 237 26.14 15.19 -16.53
C GLU A 237 27.32 14.23 -16.42
N ILE A 238 27.15 13.00 -16.90
CA ILE A 238 28.28 12.14 -17.18
C ILE A 238 28.91 12.79 -18.41
N LYS A 239 29.88 13.68 -18.17
CA LYS A 239 30.78 14.13 -19.23
C LYS A 239 31.49 12.87 -19.74
N PHE A 240 31.10 12.45 -20.94
CA PHE A 240 31.82 11.44 -21.71
C PHE A 240 33.23 11.95 -22.03
#